data_AF-A0A084TJA0-F1
#
_entry.id   AF-A0A084TJA0-F1
#
_cell.length_a   1.000
_cell.length_b   1.000
_cell.length_c   1.000
_cell.angle_alpha   90.00
_cell.angle_beta   90.00
_cell.angle_gamma   90.00
#
_symmetry.space_group_name_H-M   'P 1'
#
loop_
_entity.id
_entity.type
_entity.pdbx_description
1 polymer ?
#
loop_
_entity_poly.entity_id
_entity_poly.type
_entity_poly.pdbx_seq_one_letter_code
_entity_poly.pdbx_strand_id
1 'polypeptide(L)'
;MRYVLIGYFLLFAVQGYSKEWETLKHYQDQTGLISLTHTDWLKQDRKRNTLVWQNANRHNLKHNLFNEYQTIPERRDFYLWYYKAVARKGHQVVWPKMAHYISKKLRLTMAFPFKIFTDKPVRDYSVLGSKTVFNEAFKTMGQLLFSEQIMVGEQALEWDKAVLQSEQYQWLVPVYETIDKKTKRTITKIAQGKCLYAFLVPKPIRFKGDLSSTDDRYQYALNDLRAYCQKHYK
;
A
#
# COMPACT_ATOMS: atom_id res chain seq x y z
N MET A 1 -55.31 -18.57 -23.18
CA MET A 1 -53.88 -18.85 -23.45
C MET A 1 -53.22 -17.50 -23.74
N ARG A 2 -52.15 -17.02 -23.13
CA ARG A 2 -51.15 -17.54 -22.19
C ARG A 2 -50.65 -16.28 -21.45
N TYR A 3 -50.70 -16.28 -20.12
CA TYR A 3 -50.03 -15.25 -19.32
C TYR A 3 -48.52 -15.46 -19.46
N VAL A 4 -47.78 -14.45 -19.91
CA VAL A 4 -46.32 -14.45 -19.89
C VAL A 4 -45.89 -13.56 -18.73
N LEU A 5 -45.61 -14.20 -17.60
CA LEU A 5 -44.91 -13.60 -16.45
C LEU A 5 -43.44 -13.46 -16.83
N ILE A 6 -43.00 -12.22 -17.06
CA ILE A 6 -41.57 -11.88 -17.22
C ILE A 6 -41.02 -11.66 -15.81
N GLY A 7 -40.23 -12.61 -15.32
CA GLY A 7 -39.53 -12.52 -14.04
C GLY A 7 -38.38 -11.52 -14.11
N TYR A 8 -38.42 -10.50 -13.25
CA TYR A 8 -37.29 -9.62 -12.96
C TYR A 8 -36.22 -10.39 -12.18
N PHE A 9 -35.10 -10.71 -12.81
CA PHE A 9 -33.88 -11.10 -12.10
C PHE A 9 -33.25 -9.84 -11.49
N LEU A 10 -33.51 -9.60 -10.20
CA LEU A 10 -32.74 -8.66 -9.39
C LEU A 10 -31.33 -9.23 -9.22
N LEU A 11 -30.41 -8.81 -10.09
CA LEU A 11 -28.99 -8.91 -9.84
C LEU A 11 -28.66 -7.99 -8.66
N PHE A 12 -28.71 -8.54 -7.44
CA PHE A 12 -28.07 -7.91 -6.30
C PHE A 12 -26.58 -7.82 -6.63
N ALA A 13 -26.15 -6.64 -7.05
CA ALA A 13 -24.74 -6.28 -7.01
C ALA A 13 -24.32 -6.49 -5.55
N VAL A 14 -23.54 -7.54 -5.30
CA VAL A 14 -22.90 -7.74 -4.01
C VAL A 14 -21.99 -6.54 -3.84
N GLN A 15 -22.47 -5.53 -3.10
CA GLN A 15 -21.64 -4.41 -2.71
C GLN A 15 -20.45 -5.04 -1.99
N GLY A 16 -19.25 -4.86 -2.56
CA GLY A 16 -18.02 -5.36 -1.95
C GLY A 16 -17.86 -4.65 -0.62
N TYR A 17 -18.29 -5.30 0.46
CA TYR A 17 -18.08 -4.79 1.81
C TYR A 17 -16.58 -4.80 2.09
N SER A 18 -16.10 -3.71 2.69
CA SER A 18 -14.78 -3.68 3.31
C SER A 18 -14.65 -4.85 4.29
N LYS A 19 -13.55 -5.59 4.23
CA LYS A 19 -13.24 -6.65 5.21
C LYS A 19 -12.79 -6.08 6.57
N GLU A 20 -12.53 -4.78 6.63
CA GLU A 20 -12.40 -4.05 7.89
C GLU A 20 -13.77 -3.61 8.41
N TRP A 21 -14.08 -4.04 9.63
CA TRP A 21 -15.31 -3.70 10.35
C TRP A 21 -15.00 -2.79 11.54
N GLU A 22 -15.84 -1.78 11.81
CA GLU A 22 -15.64 -0.90 12.97
C GLU A 22 -15.78 -1.67 14.29
N THR A 23 -16.76 -2.58 14.39
CA THR A 23 -17.03 -3.42 15.56
C THR A 23 -17.61 -4.77 15.15
N LEU A 24 -17.56 -5.76 16.06
CA LEU A 24 -18.19 -7.06 15.85
C LEU A 24 -19.71 -6.95 15.67
N LYS A 25 -20.35 -6.03 16.41
CA LYS A 25 -21.78 -5.76 16.26
C LYS A 25 -22.11 -5.27 14.86
N HIS A 26 -21.34 -4.31 14.33
CA HIS A 26 -21.52 -3.83 12.96
C HIS A 26 -21.38 -4.96 11.92
N TYR A 27 -20.42 -5.87 12.12
CA TYR A 27 -20.28 -7.07 11.28
C TYR A 27 -21.49 -8.01 11.38
N GLN A 28 -21.95 -8.31 12.59
CA GLN A 28 -23.12 -9.15 12.85
C GLN A 28 -24.38 -8.57 12.20
N ASP A 29 -24.60 -7.26 12.37
CA ASP A 29 -25.75 -6.54 11.82
C ASP A 29 -25.77 -6.57 10.28
N GLN A 30 -24.61 -6.56 9.63
CA GLN A 30 -24.49 -6.54 8.16
C GLN A 30 -24.45 -7.93 7.51
N THR A 31 -23.90 -8.93 8.20
CA THR A 31 -23.63 -10.26 7.63
C THR A 31 -24.54 -11.36 8.20
N GLY A 32 -25.15 -11.14 9.36
CA GLY A 32 -25.84 -12.18 10.12
C GLY A 32 -24.92 -13.20 10.80
N LEU A 33 -23.59 -13.08 10.63
CA LEU A 33 -22.63 -14.02 11.21
C LEU A 33 -22.21 -13.59 12.61
N ILE A 34 -22.19 -14.54 13.55
CA ILE A 34 -21.86 -14.27 14.96
C ILE A 34 -20.37 -13.97 15.15
N SER A 35 -19.51 -14.54 14.32
CA SER A 35 -18.05 -14.40 14.38
C SER A 35 -17.44 -14.02 13.03
N LEU A 36 -16.33 -13.28 13.07
CA LEU A 36 -15.56 -12.90 11.90
C LEU A 36 -15.11 -14.12 11.11
N THR A 37 -15.14 -14.04 9.78
CA THR A 37 -14.46 -15.04 8.95
C THR A 37 -12.95 -14.84 9.02
N HIS A 38 -12.19 -15.80 8.50
CA HIS A 38 -10.73 -15.72 8.43
C HIS A 38 -10.20 -14.61 7.49
N THR A 39 -11.07 -13.96 6.71
CA THR A 39 -10.73 -12.80 5.86
C THR A 39 -11.15 -11.47 6.45
N ASP A 40 -11.99 -11.47 7.50
CA ASP A 40 -12.52 -10.26 8.12
C ASP A 40 -11.70 -9.89 9.36
N TRP A 41 -11.62 -8.60 9.66
CA TRP A 41 -10.98 -8.10 10.87
C TRP A 41 -11.68 -6.85 11.40
N LEU A 42 -11.54 -6.58 12.69
CA LEU A 42 -11.96 -5.30 13.24
C LEU A 42 -10.87 -4.25 13.02
N LYS A 43 -11.26 -2.98 12.90
CA LYS A 43 -10.33 -1.85 12.88
C LYS A 43 -9.36 -1.85 14.07
N GLN A 44 -9.83 -2.33 15.22
CA GLN A 44 -9.00 -2.49 16.41
C GLN A 44 -7.97 -3.63 16.25
N ASP A 45 -8.32 -4.72 15.56
CA ASP A 45 -7.40 -5.82 15.25
C ASP A 45 -6.21 -5.32 14.43
N ARG A 46 -6.48 -4.53 13.37
CA ARG A 46 -5.43 -3.89 12.57
C ARG A 46 -4.57 -2.96 13.41
N LYS A 47 -5.19 -2.03 14.16
CA LYS A 47 -4.46 -1.04 14.96
C LYS A 47 -3.58 -1.67 16.04
N ARG A 48 -4.00 -2.81 16.61
CA ARG A 48 -3.26 -3.56 17.64
C ARG A 48 -2.41 -4.69 17.06
N ASN A 49 -2.45 -4.92 15.75
CA ASN A 49 -1.78 -6.03 15.06
C ASN A 49 -2.09 -7.41 15.72
N THR A 50 -3.35 -7.67 16.02
CA THR A 50 -3.80 -8.91 16.69
C THR A 50 -3.65 -10.13 15.79
N LEU A 51 -3.79 -11.34 16.34
CA LEU A 51 -3.71 -12.58 15.57
C LEU A 51 -4.78 -12.65 14.46
N VAL A 52 -5.97 -12.09 14.68
CA VAL A 52 -7.04 -12.00 13.67
C VAL A 52 -6.55 -11.25 12.43
N TRP A 53 -5.97 -10.05 12.62
CA TRP A 53 -5.37 -9.26 11.54
C TRP A 53 -4.21 -9.99 10.85
N GLN A 54 -3.33 -10.63 11.61
CA GLN A 54 -2.19 -11.36 11.05
C GLN A 54 -2.63 -12.57 10.21
N ASN A 55 -3.66 -13.30 10.66
CA ASN A 55 -4.21 -14.44 9.95
C ASN A 55 -4.95 -14.00 8.67
N ALA A 56 -5.75 -12.94 8.75
CA ALA A 56 -6.39 -12.35 7.57
C ALA A 56 -5.36 -11.91 6.54
N ASN A 57 -4.28 -11.24 6.96
CA ASN A 57 -3.22 -10.84 6.04
C ASN A 57 -2.52 -12.02 5.37
N ARG A 58 -2.20 -13.07 6.14
CA ARG A 58 -1.59 -14.28 5.60
C ARG A 58 -2.54 -14.96 4.60
N HIS A 59 -3.81 -15.08 4.94
CA HIS A 59 -4.81 -15.68 4.07
C HIS A 59 -4.98 -14.89 2.78
N ASN A 60 -5.17 -13.58 2.88
CA ASN A 60 -5.36 -12.70 1.73
C ASN A 60 -4.16 -12.76 0.81
N LEU A 61 -2.94 -12.71 1.36
CA LEU A 61 -1.72 -12.82 0.59
C LEU A 61 -1.58 -14.17 -0.13
N LYS A 62 -1.95 -15.28 0.53
CA LYS A 62 -1.92 -16.62 -0.08
C LYS A 62 -2.87 -16.75 -1.28
N HIS A 63 -4.00 -16.05 -1.24
CA HIS A 63 -5.04 -16.13 -2.26
C HIS A 63 -5.10 -14.90 -3.18
N ASN A 64 -4.07 -14.05 -3.14
CA ASN A 64 -3.95 -12.83 -3.94
C ASN A 64 -5.15 -11.86 -3.79
N LEU A 65 -5.73 -11.76 -2.60
CA LEU A 65 -6.89 -10.92 -2.27
C LEU A 65 -6.45 -9.48 -1.91
N PHE A 66 -5.75 -8.80 -2.82
CA PHE A 66 -5.30 -7.41 -2.59
C PHE A 66 -6.45 -6.41 -2.49
N ASN A 67 -7.62 -6.75 -3.07
CA ASN A 67 -8.81 -5.89 -3.03
C ASN A 67 -9.43 -5.78 -1.64
N GLU A 68 -8.99 -6.54 -0.63
CA GLU A 68 -9.51 -6.40 0.73
C GLU A 68 -8.96 -5.16 1.46
N TYR A 69 -7.93 -4.52 0.90
CA TYR A 69 -7.27 -3.34 1.47
C TYR A 69 -7.66 -2.08 0.68
N GLN A 70 -8.69 -1.39 1.16
CA GLN A 70 -9.31 -0.26 0.48
C GLN A 70 -8.56 1.05 0.76
N THR A 71 -8.07 1.23 1.99
CA THR A 71 -7.54 2.52 2.44
C THR A 71 -6.01 2.55 2.57
N ILE A 72 -5.40 3.74 2.47
CA ILE A 72 -3.96 3.92 2.73
C ILE A 72 -3.57 3.41 4.14
N PRO A 73 -4.33 3.71 5.23
CA PRO A 73 -4.06 3.13 6.54
C PRO A 73 -4.06 1.60 6.59
N GLU A 74 -4.93 0.92 5.85
CA GLU A 74 -4.93 -0.55 5.76
C GLU A 74 -3.68 -1.06 5.05
N ARG A 75 -3.38 -0.54 3.84
CA ARG A 75 -2.16 -0.91 3.10
C ARG A 75 -0.88 -0.62 3.89
N ARG A 76 -0.81 0.51 4.58
CA ARG A 76 0.29 0.87 5.48
C ARG A 76 0.48 -0.18 6.58
N ASP A 77 -0.58 -0.54 7.27
CA ASP A 77 -0.49 -1.48 8.40
C ASP A 77 -0.25 -2.91 7.92
N PHE A 78 -0.69 -3.24 6.70
CA PHE A 78 -0.30 -4.46 6.02
C PHE A 78 1.21 -4.48 5.79
N TYR A 79 1.79 -3.42 5.22
CA TYR A 79 3.25 -3.37 5.01
C TYR A 79 4.00 -3.47 6.33
N LEU A 80 3.51 -2.85 7.41
CA LEU A 80 4.07 -2.96 8.75
C LEU A 80 4.10 -4.41 9.25
N TRP A 81 2.97 -5.10 9.14
CA TRP A 81 2.89 -6.52 9.47
C TRP A 81 3.83 -7.35 8.58
N TYR A 82 3.78 -7.12 7.28
CA TYR A 82 4.47 -7.91 6.27
C TYR A 82 5.99 -7.81 6.41
N TYR A 83 6.56 -6.60 6.53
CA TYR A 83 8.01 -6.46 6.67
C TYR A 83 8.52 -7.13 7.96
N LYS A 84 7.72 -7.10 9.04
CA LYS A 84 8.03 -7.82 10.29
C LYS A 84 7.89 -9.33 10.14
N ALA A 85 6.96 -9.80 9.33
CA ALA A 85 6.77 -11.22 9.06
C ALA A 85 7.94 -11.80 8.23
N VAL A 86 8.33 -11.13 7.15
CA VAL A 86 9.48 -11.58 6.33
C VAL A 86 10.81 -11.46 7.07
N ALA A 87 11.01 -10.42 7.90
CA ALA A 87 12.20 -10.28 8.73
C ALA A 87 12.30 -11.41 9.77
N ARG A 88 11.19 -11.83 10.38
CA ARG A 88 11.15 -12.99 11.30
C ARG A 88 11.47 -14.31 10.61
N LYS A 89 11.20 -14.45 9.32
CA LYS A 89 11.64 -15.59 8.50
C LYS A 89 13.13 -15.54 8.14
N GLY A 90 13.81 -14.41 8.37
CA GLY A 90 15.23 -14.22 8.08
C GLY A 90 15.54 -13.47 6.78
N HIS A 91 14.52 -13.05 6.01
CA HIS A 91 14.77 -12.27 4.80
C HIS A 91 15.34 -10.89 5.13
N GLN A 92 16.28 -10.44 4.31
CA GLN A 92 16.95 -9.14 4.45
C GLN A 92 16.49 -8.10 3.41
N VAL A 93 15.40 -8.37 2.69
CA VAL A 93 14.81 -7.43 1.73
C VAL A 93 14.39 -6.12 2.41
N VAL A 94 14.53 -5.00 1.71
CA VAL A 94 14.30 -3.67 2.27
C VAL A 94 13.06 -3.00 1.68
N TRP A 95 12.66 -3.35 0.46
CA TRP A 95 11.52 -2.74 -0.23
C TRP A 95 10.24 -2.69 0.62
N PRO A 96 9.84 -3.73 1.39
CA PRO A 96 8.65 -3.66 2.22
C PRO A 96 8.69 -2.58 3.31
N LYS A 97 9.88 -2.31 3.85
CA LYS A 97 10.11 -1.21 4.82
C LYS A 97 9.94 0.14 4.13
N MET A 98 10.45 0.27 2.90
CA MET A 98 10.27 1.47 2.08
C MET A 98 8.78 1.72 1.78
N ALA A 99 8.05 0.68 1.38
CA ALA A 99 6.61 0.76 1.11
C ALA A 99 5.81 1.18 2.36
N HIS A 100 6.14 0.64 3.53
CA HIS A 100 5.55 1.10 4.80
C HIS A 100 5.90 2.57 5.09
N TYR A 101 7.16 2.96 4.94
CA TYR A 101 7.63 4.32 5.16
C TYR A 101 6.89 5.32 4.27
N ILE A 102 6.83 5.06 2.96
CA ILE A 102 6.12 5.89 1.99
C ILE A 102 4.64 5.94 2.32
N SER A 103 3.99 4.81 2.62
CA SER A 103 2.57 4.78 3.00
C SER A 103 2.29 5.61 4.27
N LYS A 104 3.21 5.61 5.24
CA LYS A 104 3.12 6.47 6.44
C LYS A 104 3.18 7.96 6.07
N LYS A 105 3.99 8.34 5.08
CA LYS A 105 4.10 9.72 4.57
C LYS A 105 2.90 10.13 3.72
N LEU A 106 2.45 9.28 2.80
CA LEU A 106 1.24 9.51 2.00
C LEU A 106 0.01 9.71 2.89
N ARG A 107 -0.12 8.94 3.98
CA ARG A 107 -1.23 9.17 4.94
C ARG A 107 -1.24 10.59 5.51
N LEU A 108 -0.09 11.25 5.66
CA LEU A 108 -0.05 12.62 6.19
C LEU A 108 -0.77 13.59 5.26
N THR A 109 -0.76 13.39 3.94
CA THR A 109 -1.50 14.24 2.99
C THR A 109 -3.03 14.17 3.21
N MET A 110 -3.50 13.13 3.89
CA MET A 110 -4.90 12.91 4.25
C MET A 110 -5.27 13.40 5.66
N ALA A 111 -4.28 13.80 6.47
CA ALA A 111 -4.45 14.11 7.89
C ALA A 111 -4.20 15.60 8.19
N PHE A 112 -4.90 16.13 9.20
CA PHE A 112 -4.64 17.47 9.72
C PHE A 112 -3.23 17.56 10.35
N PRO A 113 -2.50 18.68 10.20
CA PRO A 113 -2.85 19.89 9.46
C PRO A 113 -2.53 19.83 7.95
N PHE A 114 -1.73 18.86 7.50
CA PHE A 114 -1.23 18.77 6.12
C PHE A 114 -2.35 18.67 5.06
N LYS A 115 -3.51 18.10 5.41
CA LYS A 115 -4.70 18.06 4.55
C LYS A 115 -5.14 19.45 4.07
N ILE A 116 -4.96 20.49 4.89
CA ILE A 116 -5.32 21.88 4.54
C ILE A 116 -4.44 22.38 3.39
N PHE A 117 -3.17 21.99 3.38
CA PHE A 117 -2.17 22.44 2.41
C PHE A 117 -2.04 21.49 1.21
N THR A 118 -2.84 20.43 1.14
CA THR A 118 -2.76 19.44 0.07
C THR A 118 -4.06 19.38 -0.70
N ASP A 119 -4.03 19.84 -1.96
CA ASP A 119 -5.21 19.87 -2.84
C ASP A 119 -5.78 18.46 -3.09
N LYS A 120 -7.09 18.38 -3.42
CA LYS A 120 -7.77 17.10 -3.70
C LYS A 120 -7.05 16.25 -4.76
N PRO A 121 -6.61 16.78 -5.91
CA PRO A 121 -5.88 15.99 -6.92
C PRO A 121 -4.59 15.34 -6.39
N VAL A 122 -3.85 16.01 -5.51
CA VAL A 122 -2.63 15.45 -4.89
C VAL A 122 -2.97 14.28 -3.96
N ARG A 123 -4.10 14.37 -3.26
CA ARG A 123 -4.61 13.29 -2.40
C ARG A 123 -5.11 12.11 -3.23
N ASP A 124 -5.85 12.38 -4.30
CA ASP A 124 -6.35 11.34 -5.21
C ASP A 124 -5.17 10.60 -5.87
N TYR A 125 -4.12 11.33 -6.28
CA TYR A 125 -2.86 10.74 -6.74
C TYR A 125 -2.20 9.85 -5.67
N SER A 126 -2.15 10.32 -4.41
CA SER A 126 -1.58 9.54 -3.30
C SER A 126 -2.33 8.22 -3.08
N VAL A 127 -3.66 8.23 -3.22
CA VAL A 127 -4.51 7.04 -3.13
C VAL A 127 -4.27 6.10 -4.31
N LEU A 128 -4.26 6.65 -5.54
CA LEU A 128 -4.04 5.88 -6.75
C LEU A 128 -2.66 5.20 -6.74
N GLY A 129 -1.59 5.95 -6.54
CA GLY A 129 -0.23 5.39 -6.49
C GLY A 129 -0.07 4.34 -5.37
N SER A 130 -0.62 4.59 -4.18
CA SER A 130 -0.61 3.60 -3.09
C SER A 130 -1.35 2.32 -3.45
N LYS A 131 -2.50 2.42 -4.12
CA LYS A 131 -3.29 1.26 -4.56
C LYS A 131 -2.55 0.49 -5.64
N THR A 132 -2.05 1.17 -6.66
CA THR A 132 -1.38 0.55 -7.80
C THR A 132 -0.18 -0.27 -7.35
N VAL A 133 0.77 0.34 -6.61
CA VAL A 133 1.97 -0.38 -6.14
C VAL A 133 1.61 -1.57 -5.24
N PHE A 134 0.61 -1.40 -4.35
CA PHE A 134 0.19 -2.47 -3.45
C PHE A 134 -0.40 -3.67 -4.21
N ASN A 135 -1.30 -3.40 -5.16
CA ASN A 135 -1.96 -4.45 -5.93
C ASN A 135 -0.96 -5.22 -6.79
N GLU A 136 -0.10 -4.50 -7.52
CA GLU A 136 0.88 -5.12 -8.41
C GLU A 136 1.95 -5.92 -7.65
N ALA A 137 2.42 -5.40 -6.51
CA ALA A 137 3.42 -6.10 -5.70
C ALA A 137 2.85 -7.29 -4.90
N PHE A 138 1.53 -7.42 -4.77
CA PHE A 138 0.90 -8.33 -3.82
C PHE A 138 1.29 -9.79 -4.06
N LYS A 139 1.26 -10.23 -5.33
CA LYS A 139 1.66 -11.58 -5.71
C LYS A 139 3.14 -11.85 -5.40
N THR A 140 4.02 -10.91 -5.75
CA THR A 140 5.47 -11.00 -5.50
C THR A 140 5.78 -11.05 -3.99
N MET A 141 5.04 -10.30 -3.18
CA MET A 141 5.11 -10.37 -1.72
C MET A 141 4.66 -11.74 -1.19
N GLY A 142 3.59 -12.32 -1.74
CA GLY A 142 3.15 -13.66 -1.38
C GLY A 142 4.21 -14.72 -1.67
N GLN A 143 4.79 -14.68 -2.88
CA GLN A 143 5.89 -15.56 -3.26
C GLN A 143 7.06 -15.48 -2.28
N LEU A 144 7.47 -14.27 -1.88
CA LEU A 144 8.56 -14.11 -0.91
C LEU A 144 8.17 -14.69 0.47
N LEU A 145 7.03 -14.32 1.03
CA LEU A 145 6.64 -14.74 2.38
C LEU A 145 6.44 -16.25 2.48
N PHE A 146 5.96 -16.91 1.43
CA PHE A 146 5.71 -18.36 1.42
C PHE A 146 6.88 -19.18 0.85
N SER A 147 7.92 -18.55 0.31
CA SER A 147 9.14 -19.24 -0.13
C SER A 147 9.87 -19.92 1.03
N GLU A 148 10.49 -21.06 0.77
CA GLU A 148 11.45 -21.68 1.69
C GLU A 148 12.86 -21.06 1.54
N GLN A 149 13.17 -20.47 0.38
CA GLN A 149 14.44 -19.81 0.15
C GLN A 149 14.51 -18.48 0.91
N ILE A 150 15.47 -18.37 1.82
CA ILE A 150 15.73 -17.13 2.56
C ILE A 150 16.66 -16.23 1.74
N MET A 151 16.17 -15.04 1.41
CA MET A 151 16.94 -14.04 0.65
C MET A 151 17.77 -13.18 1.60
N VAL A 152 19.10 -13.30 1.47
CA VAL A 152 20.10 -12.56 2.26
C VAL A 152 21.14 -11.92 1.35
N GLY A 153 21.83 -10.89 1.83
CA GLY A 153 22.92 -10.25 1.09
C GLY A 153 22.51 -9.82 -0.32
N GLU A 154 23.29 -10.25 -1.32
CA GLU A 154 23.07 -9.88 -2.72
C GLU A 154 21.72 -10.38 -3.27
N GLN A 155 21.26 -11.57 -2.86
CA GLN A 155 19.96 -12.07 -3.31
C GLN A 155 18.80 -11.18 -2.85
N ALA A 156 18.89 -10.63 -1.62
CA ALA A 156 17.90 -9.67 -1.12
C ALA A 156 17.98 -8.34 -1.87
N LEU A 157 19.18 -7.90 -2.24
CA LEU A 157 19.38 -6.68 -3.04
C LEU A 157 18.82 -6.83 -4.46
N GLU A 158 19.09 -7.95 -5.13
CA GLU A 158 18.56 -8.23 -6.48
C GLU A 158 17.04 -8.33 -6.47
N TRP A 159 16.46 -8.92 -5.43
CA TRP A 159 15.00 -8.91 -5.26
C TRP A 159 14.45 -7.49 -5.11
N ASP A 160 15.08 -6.66 -4.27
CA ASP A 160 14.67 -5.26 -4.12
C ASP A 160 14.79 -4.49 -5.43
N LYS A 161 15.88 -4.67 -6.19
CA LYS A 161 16.10 -4.04 -7.51
C LYS A 161 15.01 -4.44 -8.50
N ALA A 162 14.71 -5.74 -8.60
CA ALA A 162 13.70 -6.24 -9.51
C ALA A 162 12.31 -5.65 -9.21
N VAL A 163 11.90 -5.63 -7.93
CA VAL A 163 10.62 -5.04 -7.53
C VAL A 163 10.61 -3.52 -7.79
N LEU A 164 11.68 -2.81 -7.48
CA LEU A 164 11.79 -1.36 -7.76
C LEU A 164 11.75 -1.05 -9.25
N GLN A 165 12.36 -1.90 -10.07
CA GLN A 165 12.34 -1.75 -11.52
C GLN A 165 10.90 -1.92 -12.05
N SER A 166 10.20 -2.97 -11.65
CA SER A 166 8.78 -3.14 -12.00
C SER A 166 7.94 -1.95 -11.51
N GLU A 167 8.15 -1.50 -10.26
CA GLU A 167 7.43 -0.36 -9.69
C GLU A 167 7.59 0.91 -10.52
N GLN A 168 8.83 1.30 -10.83
CA GLN A 168 9.11 2.59 -11.46
C GLN A 168 8.83 2.59 -12.97
N TYR A 169 9.13 1.48 -13.67
CA TYR A 169 9.07 1.39 -15.13
C TYR A 169 7.77 0.80 -15.66
N GLN A 170 6.97 0.13 -14.83
CA GLN A 170 5.72 -0.50 -15.28
C GLN A 170 4.53 0.02 -14.48
N TRP A 171 4.56 -0.10 -13.15
CA TRP A 171 3.37 0.14 -12.33
C TRP A 171 3.04 1.62 -12.19
N LEU A 172 4.05 2.47 -11.98
CA LEU A 172 3.84 3.90 -11.74
C LEU A 172 3.79 4.75 -13.00
N VAL A 173 4.29 4.27 -14.15
CA VAL A 173 4.25 5.01 -15.43
C VAL A 173 2.83 5.51 -15.75
N PRO A 174 1.79 4.65 -15.83
CA PRO A 174 0.44 5.13 -16.12
C PRO A 174 -0.10 6.08 -15.04
N VAL A 175 0.33 5.91 -13.78
CA VAL A 175 -0.06 6.82 -12.70
C VAL A 175 0.54 8.21 -12.90
N TYR A 176 1.80 8.31 -13.33
CA TYR A 176 2.46 9.59 -13.63
C TYR A 176 1.98 10.26 -14.92
N GLU A 177 1.37 9.52 -15.84
CA GLU A 177 0.80 10.09 -17.07
C GLU A 177 -0.57 10.73 -16.83
N THR A 178 -1.31 10.26 -15.83
CA THR A 178 -2.66 10.79 -15.50
C THR A 178 -2.66 12.10 -14.71
N ILE A 179 -1.50 12.57 -14.20
CA ILE A 179 -1.44 13.77 -13.35
C ILE A 179 -1.36 15.07 -14.16
N ASP A 180 -2.14 16.06 -13.75
CA ASP A 180 -2.02 17.40 -14.30
C ASP A 180 -0.72 18.10 -13.85
N LYS A 181 -0.30 19.12 -14.61
CA LYS A 181 0.94 19.87 -14.39
C LYS A 181 1.01 20.53 -13.02
N LYS A 182 -0.11 21.03 -12.47
CA LYS A 182 -0.14 21.68 -11.15
C LYS A 182 0.08 20.64 -10.06
N THR A 183 -0.63 19.51 -10.12
CA THR A 183 -0.46 18.38 -9.20
C THR A 183 0.97 17.85 -9.22
N LYS A 184 1.54 17.64 -10.41
CA LYS A 184 2.92 17.21 -10.59
C LYS A 184 3.91 18.14 -9.90
N ARG A 185 3.78 19.46 -10.10
CA ARG A 185 4.64 20.47 -9.45
C ARG A 185 4.55 20.39 -7.92
N THR A 186 3.36 20.17 -7.37
CA THR A 186 3.17 20.04 -5.92
C THR A 186 3.83 18.77 -5.38
N ILE A 187 3.64 17.64 -6.04
CA ILE A 187 4.26 16.36 -5.64
C ILE A 187 5.79 16.46 -5.71
N THR A 188 6.34 17.08 -6.76
CA THR A 188 7.78 17.35 -6.86
C THR A 188 8.29 18.17 -5.67
N LYS A 189 7.58 19.24 -5.28
CA LYS A 189 7.95 20.04 -4.10
C LYS A 189 7.90 19.23 -2.80
N ILE A 190 6.93 18.32 -2.66
CA ILE A 190 6.84 17.41 -1.51
C ILE A 190 8.04 16.47 -1.48
N ALA A 191 8.33 15.78 -2.58
CA ALA A 191 9.45 14.84 -2.70
C ALA A 191 10.82 15.50 -2.45
N GLN A 192 10.98 16.74 -2.92
CA GLN A 192 12.17 17.56 -2.71
C GLN A 192 12.24 18.17 -1.29
N GLY A 193 11.19 18.03 -0.47
CA GLY A 193 11.12 18.62 0.87
C GLY A 193 11.23 20.14 0.86
N LYS A 194 10.65 20.81 -0.14
CA LYS A 194 10.69 22.28 -0.30
C LYS A 194 9.65 22.97 0.57
N CYS A 195 9.99 24.15 1.08
CA CYS A 195 9.11 25.01 1.90
C CYS A 195 8.54 24.23 3.12
N LEU A 196 7.22 24.28 3.32
CA LEU A 196 6.50 23.61 4.41
C LEU A 196 6.64 22.08 4.38
N TYR A 197 7.02 21.49 3.24
CA TYR A 197 7.21 20.04 3.11
C TYR A 197 8.56 19.55 3.64
N ALA A 198 9.44 20.45 4.09
CA ALA A 198 10.70 20.11 4.75
C ALA A 198 10.52 19.19 5.97
N PHE A 199 9.37 19.27 6.64
CA PHE A 199 9.00 18.43 7.78
C PHE A 199 8.49 17.03 7.37
N LEU A 200 8.05 16.86 6.12
CA LEU A 200 7.56 15.57 5.62
C LEU A 200 8.71 14.66 5.19
N VAL A 201 9.74 15.23 4.56
CA VAL A 201 10.86 14.47 3.98
C VAL A 201 12.20 14.85 4.65
N PRO A 202 12.84 13.92 5.39
CA PRO A 202 14.15 14.13 5.99
C PRO A 202 15.19 14.56 4.96
N LYS A 203 16.10 15.48 5.35
CA LYS A 203 17.16 16.01 4.47
C LYS A 203 17.93 14.93 3.69
N PRO A 204 18.33 13.78 4.28
CA PRO A 204 19.13 12.77 3.57
C PRO A 204 18.42 12.10 2.39
N ILE A 205 17.08 12.14 2.34
CA ILE A 205 16.26 11.47 1.32
C ILE A 205 15.36 12.46 0.60
N ARG A 206 15.78 13.72 0.47
CA ARG A 206 15.09 14.66 -0.40
C ARG A 206 15.45 14.33 -1.84
N PHE A 207 14.42 14.09 -2.65
CA PHE A 207 14.60 13.82 -4.07
C PHE A 207 15.32 14.99 -4.75
N LYS A 208 16.25 14.71 -5.66
CA LYS A 208 17.03 15.74 -6.37
C LYS A 208 16.82 15.75 -7.89
N GLY A 209 16.24 14.68 -8.45
CA GLY A 209 16.04 14.53 -9.89
C GLY A 209 14.73 15.14 -10.41
N ASP A 210 14.39 14.76 -11.63
CA ASP A 210 13.09 15.00 -12.26
C ASP A 210 12.13 13.85 -11.95
N LEU A 211 11.00 14.18 -11.36
CA LEU A 211 9.98 13.19 -11.00
C LEU A 211 9.35 12.55 -12.25
N SER A 212 9.48 13.20 -13.42
CA SER A 212 9.08 12.66 -14.72
C SER A 212 10.02 11.57 -15.21
N SER A 213 11.31 11.65 -14.86
CA SER A 213 12.33 10.68 -15.26
C SER A 213 12.17 9.40 -14.46
N THR A 214 11.85 8.31 -15.16
CA THR A 214 11.75 6.99 -14.55
C THR A 214 13.07 6.55 -13.93
N ASP A 215 14.18 6.85 -14.62
CA ASP A 215 15.53 6.53 -14.15
C ASP A 215 15.84 7.29 -12.85
N ASP A 216 15.53 8.58 -12.78
CA ASP A 216 15.77 9.38 -11.58
C ASP A 216 15.00 8.82 -10.38
N ARG A 217 13.73 8.43 -10.59
CA ARG A 217 12.90 7.81 -9.54
C ARG A 217 13.48 6.48 -9.09
N TYR A 218 13.92 5.63 -10.03
CA TYR A 218 14.52 4.33 -9.72
C TYR A 218 15.83 4.49 -8.95
N GLN A 219 16.74 5.35 -9.41
CA GLN A 219 18.02 5.60 -8.76
C GLN A 219 17.82 6.20 -7.36
N TYR A 220 16.88 7.13 -7.19
CA TYR A 220 16.53 7.63 -5.87
C TYR A 220 15.99 6.53 -4.95
N ALA A 221 15.07 5.69 -5.44
CA ALA A 221 14.48 4.63 -4.64
C ALA A 221 15.53 3.62 -4.18
N LEU A 222 16.44 3.23 -5.08
CA LEU A 222 17.48 2.25 -4.82
C LEU A 222 18.63 2.79 -3.96
N ASN A 223 19.13 4.00 -4.25
CA ASN A 223 20.38 4.49 -3.63
C ASN A 223 20.11 5.33 -2.39
N ASP A 224 19.02 6.12 -2.37
CA ASP A 224 18.74 7.03 -1.26
C ASP A 224 17.71 6.43 -0.29
N LEU A 225 16.52 6.11 -0.80
CA LEU A 225 15.41 5.68 0.05
C LEU A 225 15.67 4.31 0.69
N ARG A 226 16.13 3.34 -0.09
CA ARG A 226 16.47 2.00 0.41
C ARG A 226 17.57 2.07 1.47
N ALA A 227 18.68 2.76 1.18
CA ALA A 227 19.79 2.91 2.10
C ALA A 227 19.35 3.57 3.42
N TYR A 228 18.52 4.62 3.33
CA TYR A 228 17.93 5.26 4.50
C TYR A 228 17.04 4.33 5.31
N CYS A 229 16.12 3.60 4.66
CA CYS A 229 15.23 2.66 5.32
C CYS A 229 15.99 1.49 5.96
N GLN A 230 17.06 1.01 5.33
CA GLN A 230 17.91 -0.04 5.87
C GLN A 230 18.60 0.39 7.16
N LYS A 231 19.11 1.63 7.20
CA LYS A 231 19.90 2.14 8.34
C LYS A 231 19.05 2.71 9.48
N HIS A 232 17.94 3.39 9.15
CA HIS A 232 17.22 4.25 10.09
C HIS A 232 15.78 3.81 10.37
N TYR A 233 15.24 2.82 9.65
CA TYR A 233 13.85 2.42 9.76
C TYR A 233 13.71 0.98 10.28
N LYS A 234 13.36 0.86 11.56
CA LYS A 234 13.13 -0.40 12.28
C LYS A 234 11.64 -0.59 12.55
#